data_AF-A0A417XZN7-F1
#
_entry.id   AF-A0A417XZN7-F1
#
_cell.length_a   1.000
_cell.length_b   1.000
_cell.length_c   1.000
_cell.angle_alpha   90.00
_cell.angle_beta   90.00
_cell.angle_gamma   90.00
#
_symmetry.space_group_name_H-M   'P 1'
#
loop_
_entity.id
_entity.type
_entity.pdbx_description
1 polymer ?
#
loop_
_entity_poly.entity_id
_entity_poly.type
_entity_poly.pdbx_seq_one_letter_code
_entity_poly.pdbx_strand_id
1 'polypeptide(L)'
;MVNLHDWIDELCDLLDIDSEADESLLGDLAEVAHDNVHPAAGPVTAYLLGVATGANESNPEAVERMAAKVQALAEAWDRPAGAAAAEDRDAEADEEVAEELTHLDEIDEEIDEDVDAEEEEDLLV
;
A
#
# COMPACT_ATOMS: atom_id res chain seq x y z
N MET A 1 -0.17 12.36 -22.74
CA MET A 1 -0.23 12.26 -21.28
C MET A 1 -1.61 11.72 -20.98
N VAL A 2 -1.69 10.57 -20.30
CA VAL A 2 -2.96 9.93 -19.92
C VAL A 2 -3.64 10.85 -18.90
N ASN A 3 -4.94 11.14 -19.07
CA ASN A 3 -5.70 11.92 -18.10
C ASN A 3 -6.01 11.05 -16.86
N LEU A 4 -6.20 11.65 -15.69
CA LEU A 4 -6.56 10.91 -14.47
C LEU A 4 -7.86 10.12 -14.64
N HIS A 5 -8.86 10.67 -15.34
CA HIS A 5 -10.10 9.96 -15.66
C HIS A 5 -9.83 8.71 -16.50
N ASP A 6 -9.01 8.81 -17.56
CA ASP A 6 -8.65 7.67 -18.41
C ASP A 6 -7.97 6.56 -17.57
N TRP A 7 -7.13 6.94 -16.59
CA TRP A 7 -6.50 5.99 -15.68
C TRP A 7 -7.49 5.33 -14.73
N ILE A 8 -8.44 6.09 -14.19
CA ILE A 8 -9.49 5.58 -13.30
C ILE A 8 -10.37 4.57 -14.06
N ASP A 9 -10.80 4.91 -15.29
CA ASP A 9 -11.62 4.04 -16.12
C ASP A 9 -10.92 2.70 -16.41
N GLU A 10 -9.65 2.74 -16.86
CA GLU A 10 -8.87 1.52 -17.14
C GLU A 10 -8.63 0.68 -15.87
N LEU A 11 -8.45 1.33 -14.72
CA LEU A 11 -8.28 0.64 -13.44
C LEU A 11 -9.59 -0.02 -12.98
N CYS A 12 -10.73 0.64 -13.16
CA CYS A 12 -12.04 0.05 -12.88
C CYS A 12 -12.31 -1.16 -13.78
N ASP A 13 -11.99 -1.06 -15.07
CA ASP A 13 -12.09 -2.17 -16.03
C ASP A 13 -11.17 -3.34 -15.63
N LEU A 14 -9.93 -3.06 -15.25
CA LEU A 14 -8.98 -4.08 -14.80
C LEU A 14 -9.43 -4.81 -13.54
N LEU A 15 -10.07 -4.10 -12.61
CA LEU A 15 -10.49 -4.63 -11.31
C LEU A 15 -11.92 -5.18 -11.32
N ASP A 16 -12.65 -5.05 -12.43
CA ASP A 16 -14.07 -5.43 -12.56
C ASP A 16 -14.96 -4.73 -11.51
N ILE A 17 -14.80 -3.40 -11.39
CA ILE A 17 -15.53 -2.58 -10.43
C ILE A 17 -16.45 -1.60 -11.18
N ASP A 18 -17.76 -1.69 -10.91
CA ASP A 18 -18.76 -0.72 -11.35
C ASP A 18 -18.92 0.38 -10.30
N SER A 19 -17.91 1.26 -10.20
CA SER A 19 -17.88 2.38 -9.25
C SER A 19 -17.23 3.60 -9.88
N GLU A 20 -17.74 4.78 -9.51
CA GLU A 20 -17.12 6.07 -9.82
C GLU A 20 -16.31 6.51 -8.60
N ALA A 21 -15.05 6.92 -8.81
CA ALA A 21 -14.22 7.51 -7.77
C ALA A 21 -14.28 9.03 -7.90
N ASP A 22 -14.70 9.74 -6.84
CA ASP A 22 -14.57 11.20 -6.79
C ASP A 22 -13.13 11.56 -6.41
N GLU A 23 -12.28 11.78 -7.41
CA GLU A 23 -10.87 12.06 -7.21
C GLU A 23 -10.61 13.38 -6.48
N SER A 24 -11.54 14.35 -6.59
CA SER A 24 -11.42 15.63 -5.88
C SER A 24 -11.66 15.43 -4.39
N LEU A 25 -12.75 14.73 -4.03
CA LEU A 25 -13.05 14.39 -2.65
C LEU A 25 -11.94 13.56 -2.00
N LEU A 26 -11.43 12.55 -2.72
CA LEU A 26 -10.36 11.70 -2.22
C LEU A 26 -9.03 12.45 -2.08
N GLY A 27 -8.72 13.35 -3.01
CA GLY A 27 -7.55 14.22 -2.95
C GLY A 27 -7.57 15.14 -1.73
N ASP A 28 -8.67 15.88 -1.56
CA ASP A 28 -8.86 16.81 -0.44
C ASP A 28 -8.79 16.08 0.91
N LEU A 29 -9.45 14.92 1.01
CA LEU A 29 -9.44 14.14 2.25
C LEU A 29 -8.04 13.58 2.56
N ALA A 30 -7.31 13.13 1.55
CA ALA A 30 -5.96 12.62 1.72
C ALA A 30 -4.99 13.73 2.18
N GLU A 31 -5.15 14.95 1.66
CA GLU A 31 -4.37 16.12 2.07
C GLU A 31 -4.66 16.49 3.53
N VAL A 32 -5.93 16.56 3.94
CA VAL A 32 -6.31 16.84 5.33
C VAL A 32 -5.72 15.78 6.28
N ALA A 33 -5.78 14.51 5.93
CA ALA A 33 -5.21 13.44 6.75
C ALA A 33 -3.68 13.53 6.83
N HIS A 34 -3.01 13.81 5.70
CA HIS A 34 -1.57 14.05 5.66
C HIS A 34 -1.16 15.17 6.62
N ASP A 35 -1.85 16.30 6.54
CA ASP A 35 -1.50 17.54 7.24
C ASP A 35 -1.86 17.56 8.73
N ASN A 36 -2.86 16.78 9.14
CA ASN A 36 -3.33 16.80 10.53
C ASN A 36 -2.95 15.55 11.33
N VAL A 37 -2.66 14.42 10.68
CA VAL A 37 -2.43 13.14 11.37
C VAL A 37 -0.97 12.67 11.24
N HIS A 38 -0.52 12.40 10.01
CA HIS A 38 0.82 11.87 9.72
C HIS A 38 1.07 11.94 8.20
N PRO A 39 2.31 12.15 7.70
CA PRO A 39 2.58 12.21 6.26
C PRO A 39 2.10 10.99 5.45
N ALA A 40 2.07 9.81 6.06
CA ALA A 40 1.55 8.58 5.42
C ALA A 40 0.03 8.39 5.55
N ALA A 41 -0.69 9.26 6.26
CA ALA A 41 -2.10 9.06 6.57
C ALA A 41 -3.02 9.23 5.35
N GLY A 42 -2.66 10.07 4.38
CA GLY A 42 -3.44 10.27 3.15
C GLY A 42 -3.81 8.98 2.42
N PRO A 43 -2.83 8.18 1.92
CA PRO A 43 -3.11 6.94 1.20
C PRO A 43 -3.82 5.88 2.07
N VAL A 44 -3.47 5.78 3.35
CA VAL A 44 -4.15 4.86 4.30
C VAL A 44 -5.63 5.24 4.46
N THR A 45 -5.91 6.54 4.54
CA THR A 45 -7.26 7.08 4.69
C THR A 45 -8.11 6.81 3.45
N ALA A 46 -7.57 7.08 2.25
CA ALA A 46 -8.27 6.80 0.99
C ALA A 46 -8.57 5.31 0.81
N TYR A 47 -7.60 4.43 1.12
CA TYR A 47 -7.79 2.98 1.07
C TYR A 47 -8.91 2.52 2.01
N LEU A 48 -8.89 2.94 3.29
CA LEU A 48 -9.89 2.52 4.27
C LEU A 48 -11.28 3.07 3.97
N LEU A 49 -11.38 4.29 3.42
CA LEU A 49 -12.66 4.83 2.95
C LEU A 49 -13.21 3.99 1.80
N GLY A 50 -12.38 3.61 0.83
CA GLY A 50 -12.76 2.70 -0.26
C GLY A 50 -13.24 1.34 0.24
N VAL A 51 -12.51 0.73 1.19
CA VAL A 51 -12.90 -0.53 1.84
C VAL A 51 -14.26 -0.38 2.54
N ALA A 52 -14.48 0.71 3.28
CA ALA A 52 -15.75 0.96 3.96
C ALA A 52 -16.91 1.16 2.96
N THR A 53 -16.67 1.88 1.86
CA THR A 53 -17.65 2.08 0.79
C THR A 53 -18.12 0.75 0.20
N GLY A 54 -17.17 -0.12 -0.18
CA GLY A 54 -17.47 -1.44 -0.72
C GLY A 54 -18.17 -2.35 0.30
N ALA A 55 -17.71 -2.35 1.56
CA ALA A 55 -18.30 -3.17 2.62
C ALA A 55 -19.74 -2.79 2.99
N ASN A 56 -20.15 -1.55 2.71
CA ASN A 56 -21.48 -1.03 3.06
C ASN A 56 -22.40 -0.84 1.83
N GLU A 57 -21.98 -1.24 0.63
CA GLU A 57 -22.70 -0.97 -0.64
C GLU A 57 -23.16 0.50 -0.73
N SER A 58 -22.25 1.41 -0.37
CA SER A 58 -22.61 2.82 -0.15
C SER A 58 -22.88 3.55 -1.46
N ASN A 59 -23.96 4.32 -1.50
CA ASN A 59 -24.21 5.29 -2.57
C ASN A 59 -23.34 6.55 -2.39
N PRO A 60 -23.22 7.43 -3.42
CA PRO A 60 -22.37 8.61 -3.35
C PRO A 60 -22.62 9.51 -2.12
N GLU A 61 -23.89 9.76 -1.77
CA GLU A 61 -24.26 10.55 -0.59
C GLU A 61 -23.82 9.89 0.74
N ALA A 62 -23.78 8.57 0.81
CA ALA A 62 -23.22 7.86 1.95
C ALA A 62 -21.69 7.99 2.02
N VAL A 63 -21.01 7.96 0.88
CA VAL A 63 -19.55 8.18 0.78
C VAL A 63 -19.18 9.58 1.24
N GLU A 64 -19.87 10.62 0.77
CA GLU A 64 -19.65 12.00 1.20
C GLU A 64 -19.81 12.16 2.72
N ARG A 65 -20.85 11.55 3.31
CA ARG A 65 -21.05 11.57 4.77
C ARG A 65 -19.97 10.80 5.54
N MET A 66 -19.41 9.74 4.97
CA MET A 66 -18.28 9.03 5.57
C MET A 66 -17.01 9.91 5.48
N ALA A 67 -16.72 10.47 4.32
CA ALA A 67 -15.61 11.40 4.11
C ALA A 67 -15.66 12.58 5.09
N ALA A 68 -16.84 13.21 5.27
CA ALA A 68 -17.01 14.29 6.23
C ALA A 68 -16.70 13.89 7.68
N LYS A 69 -17.04 12.66 8.09
CA LYS A 69 -16.70 12.14 9.43
C LYS A 69 -15.21 11.90 9.58
N VAL A 70 -14.57 11.37 8.53
CA VAL A 70 -13.12 11.11 8.50
C VAL A 70 -12.35 12.43 8.52
N GLN A 71 -12.80 13.42 7.75
CA GLN A 71 -12.25 14.77 7.77
C GLN A 71 -12.32 15.37 9.18
N ALA A 72 -13.50 15.35 9.81
CA ALA A 72 -13.67 15.86 11.16
C ALA A 72 -12.79 15.14 12.19
N LEU A 73 -12.57 13.82 12.01
CA LEU A 73 -11.65 13.04 12.84
C LEU A 73 -10.19 13.49 12.65
N ALA A 74 -9.76 13.72 11.40
CA ALA A 74 -8.41 14.18 11.09
C ALA A 74 -8.16 15.60 11.63
N GLU A 75 -9.09 16.53 11.42
CA GLU A 75 -9.00 17.92 11.91
C GLU A 75 -8.97 18.02 13.44
N ALA A 76 -9.67 17.11 14.13
CA ALA A 76 -9.69 17.04 15.59
C ALA A 76 -8.53 16.23 16.19
N TRP A 77 -7.60 15.72 15.36
CA TRP A 77 -6.53 14.86 15.82
C TRP A 77 -5.52 15.65 16.67
N ASP A 78 -5.48 15.38 17.98
CA ASP A 78 -4.68 16.10 18.98
C ASP A 78 -3.20 15.66 18.98
N ARG A 79 -2.61 15.58 17.77
CA ARG A 79 -1.19 15.41 17.50
C ARG A 79 -0.87 16.14 16.19
N PRO A 80 -0.20 17.32 16.22
CA PRO A 80 0.14 18.03 14.99
C PRO A 80 0.94 17.12 14.05
N ALA A 81 0.66 17.13 12.74
CA ALA A 81 1.54 16.45 11.80
C ALA A 81 2.96 17.00 11.94
N GLY A 82 3.92 16.11 12.13
CA GLY A 82 5.31 16.50 12.41
C GLY A 82 5.61 16.84 13.88
N ALA A 83 4.68 16.60 14.82
CA ALA A 83 4.99 16.53 16.26
C ALA A 83 5.86 15.28 16.54
N ALA A 84 7.14 15.43 16.19
CA ALA A 84 8.25 14.52 16.42
C ALA A 84 8.01 13.07 15.96
N ALA A 85 8.56 12.76 14.79
CA ALA A 85 9.31 11.51 14.59
C ALA A 85 10.60 11.49 15.46
N ALA A 86 10.53 11.99 16.69
CA ALA A 86 11.62 11.90 17.67
C ALA A 86 11.14 10.93 18.75
N GLU A 87 11.95 9.90 18.94
CA GLU A 87 11.75 8.77 19.85
C GLU A 87 10.86 7.66 19.28
N ASP A 88 11.37 6.98 18.24
CA ASP A 88 11.62 5.54 18.29
C ASP A 88 12.33 5.05 17.01
N ARG A 89 13.46 4.35 17.21
CA ARG A 89 14.36 3.70 16.24
C ARG A 89 15.63 4.47 15.82
N ASP A 90 16.45 4.75 16.83
CA ASP A 90 17.90 4.47 16.80
C ASP A 90 18.11 3.75 18.15
N ALA A 91 18.29 2.43 18.24
CA ALA A 91 19.64 1.89 18.39
C ALA A 91 19.85 0.37 18.21
N GLU A 92 18.85 -0.49 17.93
CA GLU A 92 19.09 -1.96 18.02
C GLU A 92 18.42 -2.84 16.93
N ALA A 93 17.66 -2.28 15.98
CA ALA A 93 16.93 -3.11 14.99
C ALA A 93 17.65 -3.28 13.64
N ASP A 94 18.62 -2.43 13.31
CA ASP A 94 19.33 -2.53 12.02
C ASP A 94 20.40 -3.63 12.01
N GLU A 95 20.88 -4.08 13.17
CA GLU A 95 21.87 -5.17 13.27
C GLU A 95 21.20 -6.55 13.15
N GLU A 96 20.00 -6.74 13.73
CA GLU A 96 19.26 -8.01 13.66
C GLU A 96 18.73 -8.31 12.24
N VAL A 97 18.29 -7.28 11.50
CA VAL A 97 17.84 -7.42 10.11
C VAL A 97 19.01 -7.63 9.15
N ALA A 98 20.19 -7.06 9.46
CA ALA A 98 21.40 -7.30 8.68
C ALA A 98 21.91 -8.73 8.86
N GLU A 99 21.88 -9.28 10.08
CA GLU A 99 22.23 -10.69 10.33
C GLU A 99 21.23 -11.67 9.68
N GLU A 100 19.92 -11.38 9.73
CA GLU A 100 18.90 -12.24 9.10
C GLU A 100 19.00 -12.26 7.57
N LEU A 101 19.36 -11.14 6.93
CA LEU A 101 19.58 -11.08 5.49
C LEU A 101 20.87 -11.81 5.06
N THR A 102 21.94 -11.78 5.88
CA THR A 102 23.17 -12.55 5.58
C THR A 102 22.95 -14.06 5.64
N HIS A 103 21.99 -14.53 6.43
CA HIS A 103 21.71 -15.96 6.56
C HIS A 103 20.80 -16.50 5.44
N LEU A 104 20.13 -15.63 4.68
CA LEU A 104 19.31 -16.01 3.52
C LEU A 104 20.14 -16.20 2.25
N ASP A 105 21.23 -15.44 2.08
CA ASP A 105 22.16 -15.60 0.95
C ASP A 105 22.95 -16.93 1.04
N GLU A 106 23.21 -17.46 2.24
CA GLU A 106 23.89 -18.77 2.42
C GLU A 106 23.03 -19.99 2.03
N ILE A 107 21.71 -19.84 1.95
CA ILE A 107 20.78 -20.96 1.65
C ILE A 107 20.65 -21.17 0.13
N ASP A 108 20.91 -20.14 -0.68
CA ASP A 108 20.83 -20.21 -2.15
C ASP A 108 22.08 -20.88 -2.75
N GLU A 109 23.23 -20.87 -2.06
CA GLU A 109 24.48 -21.52 -2.53
C GLU A 109 24.50 -23.05 -2.34
N GLU A 110 23.68 -23.63 -1.46
CA GLU A 110 23.64 -25.11 -1.25
C GLU A 110 22.62 -25.84 -2.16
N ILE A 111 21.80 -25.13 -2.95
CA ILE A 111 20.79 -25.76 -3.83
C ILE A 111 21.35 -26.13 -5.21
N ASP A 112 22.57 -25.69 -5.56
CA ASP A 112 23.15 -25.86 -6.91
C ASP A 112 24.03 -27.11 -7.10
N GLU A 113 24.27 -27.97 -6.10
CA GLU A 113 25.12 -29.18 -6.28
C GLU A 113 24.37 -30.49 -6.67
N ASP A 114 23.04 -30.52 -6.72
CA ASP A 114 22.28 -31.77 -6.94
C ASP A 114 21.37 -31.78 -8.20
N VAL A 115 21.81 -31.18 -9.32
CA VAL A 115 21.14 -31.36 -10.62
C VAL A 115 22.13 -31.68 -11.74
N ASP A 116 22.44 -32.96 -11.94
CA ASP A 116 22.31 -33.67 -13.23
C ASP A 116 23.05 -35.03 -13.19
N ALA A 117 22.28 -36.10 -12.98
CA ALA A 117 22.72 -37.46 -13.21
C ALA A 117 21.59 -38.28 -13.86
N GLU A 118 21.42 -38.15 -15.19
CA GLU A 118 20.86 -39.21 -16.04
C GLU A 118 21.47 -39.07 -17.44
N GLU A 119 22.30 -40.04 -17.84
CA GLU A 119 23.10 -40.11 -19.06
C GLU A 119 22.23 -40.25 -20.33
N GLU A 120 22.48 -39.43 -21.38
CA GLU A 120 21.98 -39.71 -22.73
C GLU A 120 22.76 -40.88 -23.36
N GLU A 121 22.01 -41.92 -23.75
CA GLU A 121 22.49 -43.12 -24.42
C GLU A 121 23.23 -42.80 -25.74
N ASP A 122 24.43 -43.35 -25.84
CA ASP A 122 25.33 -43.38 -26.98
C ASP A 122 24.64 -43.91 -28.27
N LEU A 123 24.47 -43.07 -29.29
CA LEU A 123 24.00 -43.48 -30.62
C LEU A 123 24.91 -42.93 -31.73
N LEU A 124 25.83 -43.80 -32.19
CA LEU A 124 26.60 -43.82 -33.45
C LEU A 124 27.71 -42.75 -33.57
N VAL A 125 29.00 -43.10 -33.62
CA VAL A 125 29.73 -43.85 -34.67
C VAL A 125 31.07 -44.36 -34.14
#